data_AF-A0A1C0V984-F1
#
_entry.id   AF-A0A1C0V984-F1
#
_cell.length_a   1.000
_cell.length_b   1.000
_cell.length_c   1.000
_cell.angle_alpha   90.00
_cell.angle_beta   90.00
_cell.angle_gamma   90.00
#
_symmetry.space_group_name_H-M   'P 1'
#
loop_
_entity.id
_entity.type
_entity.pdbx_description
1 polymer ?
#
loop_
_entity_poly.entity_id
_entity_poly.type
_entity_poly.pdbx_seq_one_letter_code
_entity_poly.pdbx_strand_id
1 'polypeptide(L)'
;MTSVAVKDSKQQLMQAFQQILAEQKKLESKIATKQEEAEKAKNQEILTAASTYTVDSIVKGLADLQLEFGSIVISLSEKLAKENSKLDELNRAIEIATQNLQELQRIRIVADTLDILTQEHQEKLKTLEQDTASKKEAIEKEIALKRKEWQKEESEYEEAVTSYNDSTNKERQQEQEEYQYKLETTRKLNTDAYEAKKRNSERDIQEKTAQKEKDWTEREKVLSSNQALFKEYQQKVAAFPTELEEAVKKAREEAIKETSQKAKIEADLFEKEWESTKQSYELKIQSLEQTIIKQTEQIESISTQLQATLKQAQDLAMRAFGNSAAK
;
A
#
# COMPACT_ATOMS: atom_id res chain seq x y z
N MET A 1 -139.86 -62.48 -109.47
CA MET A 1 -140.82 -63.44 -108.85
C MET A 1 -141.99 -62.62 -108.32
N THR A 2 -143.21 -63.10 -108.58
CA THR A 2 -144.55 -62.60 -108.15
C THR A 2 -144.94 -61.19 -108.61
N SER A 3 -145.81 -60.93 -109.61
CA SER A 3 -147.10 -61.45 -110.11
C SER A 3 -148.22 -60.45 -109.84
N VAL A 4 -149.21 -60.40 -110.75
CA VAL A 4 -150.52 -59.69 -110.73
C VAL A 4 -150.49 -58.41 -111.59
N ALA A 5 -150.95 -58.43 -112.85
CA ALA A 5 -152.34 -58.48 -113.37
C ALA A 5 -152.71 -57.07 -113.88
N VAL A 6 -152.89 -56.86 -115.19
CA VAL A 6 -154.11 -57.13 -115.97
C VAL A 6 -155.27 -56.21 -115.59
N LYS A 7 -155.70 -55.42 -116.59
CA LYS A 7 -157.00 -54.73 -116.77
C LYS A 7 -157.28 -53.50 -115.91
N ASP A 8 -157.08 -52.33 -116.52
CA ASP A 8 -158.11 -51.29 -116.75
C ASP A 8 -157.40 -49.99 -117.15
N SER A 9 -157.33 -49.70 -118.45
CA SER A 9 -158.35 -48.91 -119.17
C SER A 9 -158.32 -47.47 -118.70
N LYS A 10 -157.78 -46.59 -119.56
CA LYS A 10 -158.04 -45.14 -119.76
C LYS A 10 -158.26 -44.23 -118.53
N GLN A 11 -158.98 -44.63 -117.49
CA GLN A 11 -159.31 -43.89 -116.28
C GLN A 11 -158.10 -43.50 -115.43
N GLN A 12 -157.07 -44.34 -115.25
CA GLN A 12 -155.86 -43.88 -114.52
C GLN A 12 -155.07 -42.85 -115.32
N LEU A 13 -154.99 -43.01 -116.64
CA LEU A 13 -154.33 -42.04 -117.52
C LEU A 13 -155.18 -40.76 -117.66
N MET A 14 -156.51 -40.86 -117.63
CA MET A 14 -157.41 -39.70 -117.60
C MET A 14 -157.44 -39.03 -116.23
N GLN A 15 -157.28 -39.77 -115.12
CA GLN A 15 -157.14 -39.21 -113.78
C GLN A 15 -155.79 -38.52 -113.63
N ALA A 16 -154.70 -39.13 -114.12
CA ALA A 16 -153.41 -38.47 -114.20
C ALA A 16 -153.49 -37.24 -115.10
N PHE A 17 -154.17 -37.31 -116.25
CA PHE A 17 -154.34 -36.17 -117.15
C PHE A 17 -155.26 -35.08 -116.59
N GLN A 18 -156.31 -35.44 -115.85
CA GLN A 18 -157.17 -34.49 -115.13
C GLN A 18 -156.48 -33.90 -113.90
N GLN A 19 -155.62 -34.67 -113.21
CA GLN A 19 -154.74 -34.13 -112.16
C GLN A 19 -153.74 -33.14 -112.76
N ILE A 20 -153.13 -33.46 -113.91
CA ILE A 20 -152.21 -32.56 -114.61
C ILE A 20 -152.94 -31.30 -115.12
N LEU A 21 -154.16 -31.42 -115.65
CA LEU A 21 -154.96 -30.24 -116.04
C LEU A 21 -155.43 -29.41 -114.84
N ALA A 22 -155.69 -30.03 -113.69
CA ALA A 22 -155.99 -29.33 -112.45
C ALA A 22 -154.75 -28.65 -111.83
N GLU A 23 -153.57 -29.26 -111.98
CA GLU A 23 -152.29 -28.66 -111.62
C GLU A 23 -151.91 -27.51 -112.56
N GLN A 24 -152.08 -27.66 -113.87
CA GLN A 24 -151.84 -26.57 -114.82
C GLN A 24 -152.81 -25.40 -114.64
N LYS A 25 -154.11 -25.62 -114.38
CA LYS A 25 -155.04 -24.51 -114.08
C LYS A 25 -154.77 -23.82 -112.73
N LYS A 26 -154.10 -24.49 -111.78
CA LYS A 26 -153.58 -23.84 -110.56
C LYS A 26 -152.27 -23.08 -110.81
N LEU A 27 -151.49 -23.46 -111.81
CA LEU A 27 -150.24 -22.79 -112.21
C LEU A 27 -150.47 -21.61 -113.18
N GLU A 28 -151.54 -21.62 -113.99
CA GLU A 28 -151.80 -20.58 -115.01
C GLU A 28 -152.48 -19.30 -114.48
N SER A 29 -152.89 -19.26 -113.21
CA SER A 29 -153.55 -18.07 -112.61
C SER A 29 -152.76 -17.40 -111.48
N LYS A 30 -151.47 -17.72 -111.33
CA LYS A 30 -150.52 -16.96 -110.49
C LYS A 30 -149.28 -16.62 -111.29
N ILE A 31 -149.32 -15.43 -111.87
CA ILE A 31 -148.19 -14.74 -112.48
C ILE A 31 -147.02 -14.69 -111.47
N ALA A 32 -145.86 -15.09 -111.99
CA ALA A 32 -144.62 -15.40 -111.32
C ALA A 32 -144.14 -14.32 -110.33
N THR A 33 -144.02 -14.72 -109.07
CA THR A 33 -143.26 -14.01 -108.02
C THR A 33 -141.80 -14.47 -108.06
N LYS A 34 -140.86 -13.51 -108.02
CA LYS A 34 -139.39 -13.62 -108.02
C LYS A 34 -138.74 -14.68 -107.09
N GLN A 35 -139.52 -15.41 -106.31
CA GLN A 35 -139.07 -16.34 -105.28
C GLN A 35 -138.84 -17.77 -105.82
N GLU A 36 -139.62 -18.23 -106.81
CA GLU A 36 -139.41 -19.56 -107.41
C GLU A 36 -138.29 -19.57 -108.47
N GLU A 37 -138.04 -18.46 -109.17
CA GLU A 37 -136.84 -18.31 -110.00
C GLU A 37 -135.57 -18.20 -109.14
N ALA A 38 -135.66 -17.59 -107.96
CA ALA A 38 -134.56 -17.55 -107.00
C ALA A 38 -134.28 -18.93 -106.35
N GLU A 39 -135.30 -19.76 -106.11
CA GLU A 39 -135.10 -21.13 -105.63
C GLU A 39 -134.58 -22.07 -106.71
N LYS A 40 -134.98 -21.91 -107.99
CA LYS A 40 -134.32 -22.63 -109.09
C LYS A 40 -132.88 -22.18 -109.29
N ALA A 41 -132.59 -20.89 -109.15
CA ALA A 41 -131.21 -20.38 -109.19
C ALA A 41 -130.38 -20.91 -108.02
N LYS A 42 -130.92 -20.91 -106.78
CA LYS A 42 -130.26 -21.52 -105.61
C LYS A 42 -130.08 -23.02 -105.74
N ASN A 43 -131.07 -23.73 -106.26
CA ASN A 43 -130.95 -25.18 -106.45
C ASN A 43 -129.97 -25.52 -107.58
N GLN A 44 -129.86 -24.69 -108.63
CA GLN A 44 -128.77 -24.77 -109.60
C GLN A 44 -127.41 -24.42 -108.98
N GLU A 45 -127.31 -23.39 -108.13
CA GLU A 45 -126.07 -23.05 -107.41
C GLU A 45 -125.61 -24.19 -106.50
N ILE A 46 -126.54 -24.81 -105.75
CA ILE A 46 -126.23 -25.95 -104.88
C ILE A 46 -125.87 -27.19 -105.72
N LEU A 47 -126.53 -27.43 -106.85
CA LEU A 47 -126.14 -28.51 -107.78
C LEU A 47 -124.78 -28.24 -108.42
N THR A 48 -124.43 -26.99 -108.73
CA THR A 48 -123.11 -26.62 -109.22
C THR A 48 -122.04 -26.78 -108.13
N ALA A 49 -122.31 -26.35 -106.89
CA ALA A 49 -121.42 -26.53 -105.74
C ALA A 49 -121.26 -28.02 -105.37
N ALA A 50 -122.34 -28.81 -105.45
CA ALA A 50 -122.31 -30.25 -105.24
C ALA A 50 -121.57 -30.98 -106.35
N SER A 51 -121.65 -30.52 -107.60
CA SER A 51 -120.89 -31.07 -108.72
C SER A 51 -119.38 -30.76 -108.65
N THR A 52 -118.98 -29.71 -107.91
CA THR A 52 -117.57 -29.44 -107.59
C THR A 52 -117.04 -30.27 -106.43
N TYR A 53 -117.90 -30.83 -105.58
CA TYR A 53 -117.53 -31.78 -104.53
C TYR A 53 -117.33 -33.19 -105.10
N THR A 54 -116.30 -33.35 -105.92
CA THR A 54 -115.82 -34.66 -106.37
C THR A 54 -115.08 -35.36 -105.23
N VAL A 55 -115.03 -36.71 -105.23
CA VAL A 55 -114.23 -37.50 -104.27
C VAL A 55 -112.80 -36.95 -104.19
N ASP A 56 -112.27 -36.51 -105.34
CA ASP A 56 -110.96 -35.87 -105.47
C ASP A 56 -110.85 -34.55 -104.69
N SER A 57 -111.88 -33.69 -104.71
CA SER A 57 -111.89 -32.41 -103.98
C SER A 57 -111.98 -32.57 -102.45
N ILE A 58 -112.72 -33.58 -101.98
CA ILE A 58 -112.85 -33.87 -100.55
C ILE A 58 -111.58 -34.55 -100.03
N VAL A 59 -110.99 -35.46 -100.82
CA VAL A 59 -109.69 -36.06 -100.51
C VAL A 59 -108.59 -35.00 -100.55
N LYS A 60 -108.65 -34.02 -101.47
CA LYS A 60 -107.75 -32.86 -101.47
C LYS A 60 -107.93 -32.01 -100.21
N GLY A 61 -109.17 -31.67 -99.84
CA GLY A 61 -109.44 -30.89 -98.63
C GLY A 61 -109.01 -31.61 -97.35
N LEU A 62 -109.18 -32.94 -97.27
CA LEU A 62 -108.71 -33.74 -96.15
C LEU A 62 -107.17 -33.84 -96.13
N ALA A 63 -106.53 -33.96 -97.30
CA ALA A 63 -105.08 -33.94 -97.44
C ALA A 63 -104.48 -32.57 -97.11
N ASP A 64 -105.12 -31.48 -97.52
CA ASP A 64 -104.74 -30.11 -97.18
C ASP A 64 -104.87 -29.87 -95.68
N LEU A 65 -105.92 -30.37 -95.03
CA LEU A 65 -106.09 -30.25 -93.58
C LEU A 65 -105.10 -31.12 -92.81
N GLN A 66 -104.76 -32.30 -93.33
CA GLN A 66 -103.70 -33.15 -92.77
C GLN A 66 -102.31 -32.49 -92.92
N LEU A 67 -102.06 -31.79 -94.04
CA LEU A 67 -100.85 -31.00 -94.27
C LEU A 67 -100.80 -29.75 -93.37
N GLU A 68 -101.89 -29.02 -93.23
CA GLU A 68 -101.97 -27.86 -92.33
C GLU A 68 -101.80 -28.28 -90.87
N PHE A 69 -102.47 -29.34 -90.42
CA PHE A 69 -102.30 -29.86 -89.06
C PHE A 69 -100.87 -30.36 -88.83
N GLY A 70 -100.29 -31.07 -89.80
CA GLY A 70 -98.86 -31.43 -89.78
C GLY A 70 -97.95 -30.21 -89.68
N SER A 71 -98.22 -29.16 -90.45
CA SER A 71 -97.44 -27.92 -90.44
C SER A 71 -97.54 -27.16 -89.11
N ILE A 72 -98.73 -27.12 -88.50
CA ILE A 72 -98.96 -26.47 -87.21
C ILE A 72 -98.27 -27.26 -86.10
N VAL A 73 -98.36 -28.59 -86.10
CA VAL A 73 -97.67 -29.46 -85.13
C VAL A 73 -96.15 -29.34 -85.27
N ILE A 74 -95.62 -29.29 -86.50
CA ILE A 74 -94.19 -29.05 -86.76
C ILE A 74 -93.80 -27.66 -86.25
N SER A 75 -94.57 -26.61 -86.56
CA SER A 75 -94.28 -25.25 -86.10
C SER A 75 -94.35 -25.09 -84.58
N LEU A 76 -95.27 -25.81 -83.91
CA LEU A 76 -95.40 -25.84 -82.47
C LEU A 76 -94.24 -26.61 -81.84
N SER A 77 -93.83 -27.73 -82.44
CA SER A 77 -92.65 -28.49 -82.05
C SER A 77 -91.37 -27.65 -82.18
N GLU A 78 -91.20 -26.92 -83.28
CA GLU A 78 -90.08 -26.00 -83.46
C GLU A 78 -90.08 -24.85 -82.45
N LYS A 79 -91.25 -24.26 -82.14
CA LYS A 79 -91.38 -23.24 -81.10
C LYS A 79 -91.07 -23.82 -79.73
N LEU A 80 -91.58 -25.00 -79.40
CA LEU A 80 -91.32 -25.68 -78.14
C LEU A 80 -89.82 -26.05 -78.01
N ALA A 81 -89.19 -26.52 -79.08
CA ALA A 81 -87.76 -26.80 -79.11
C ALA A 81 -86.92 -25.53 -78.94
N LYS A 82 -87.32 -24.41 -79.56
CA LYS A 82 -86.68 -23.09 -79.35
C LYS A 82 -86.85 -22.59 -77.92
N GLU A 83 -88.03 -22.68 -77.34
CA GLU A 83 -88.25 -22.30 -75.94
C GLU A 83 -87.52 -23.23 -74.96
N ASN A 84 -87.41 -24.53 -75.26
CA ASN A 84 -86.62 -25.46 -74.47
C ASN A 84 -85.11 -25.17 -74.58
N SER A 85 -84.61 -24.80 -75.77
CA SER A 85 -83.22 -24.35 -75.97
C SER A 85 -82.94 -23.06 -75.17
N LYS A 86 -83.86 -22.09 -75.21
CA LYS A 86 -83.75 -20.87 -74.39
C LYS A 86 -83.73 -21.19 -72.90
N LEU A 87 -84.56 -22.13 -72.45
CA LEU A 87 -84.61 -22.55 -71.06
C LEU A 87 -83.29 -23.22 -70.64
N ASP A 88 -82.68 -24.04 -71.50
CA ASP A 88 -81.37 -24.66 -71.25
C ASP A 88 -80.24 -23.61 -71.20
N GLU A 89 -80.24 -22.66 -72.15
CA GLU A 89 -79.31 -21.51 -72.14
C GLU A 89 -79.45 -20.67 -70.88
N LEU A 90 -80.68 -20.42 -70.43
CA LEU A 90 -80.97 -19.59 -69.25
C LEU A 90 -80.58 -20.31 -67.95
N ASN A 91 -80.83 -21.62 -67.86
CA ASN A 91 -80.34 -22.45 -66.76
C ASN A 91 -78.81 -22.45 -66.69
N ARG A 92 -78.14 -22.59 -67.84
CA ARG A 92 -76.68 -22.57 -67.92
C ARG A 92 -76.11 -21.19 -67.58
N ALA A 93 -76.78 -20.12 -67.98
CA ALA A 93 -76.42 -18.75 -67.59
C ALA A 93 -76.58 -18.54 -66.07
N ILE A 94 -77.63 -19.09 -65.45
CA ILE A 94 -77.82 -19.05 -63.98
C ILE A 94 -76.69 -19.82 -63.29
N GLU A 95 -76.30 -20.98 -63.80
CA GLU A 95 -75.19 -21.77 -63.23
C GLU A 95 -73.86 -21.00 -63.31
N ILE A 96 -73.55 -20.39 -64.46
CA ILE A 96 -72.34 -19.56 -64.62
C ILE A 96 -72.42 -18.31 -63.71
N ALA A 97 -73.57 -17.65 -63.64
CA ALA A 97 -73.75 -16.47 -62.80
C ALA A 97 -73.62 -16.80 -61.30
N THR A 98 -74.11 -17.96 -60.88
CA THR A 98 -73.97 -18.44 -59.48
C THR A 98 -72.52 -18.83 -59.16
N GLN A 99 -71.79 -19.45 -60.09
CA GLN A 99 -70.36 -19.70 -59.94
C GLN A 99 -69.57 -18.38 -59.84
N ASN A 100 -69.82 -17.42 -60.74
CA ASN A 100 -69.18 -16.10 -60.70
C ASN A 100 -69.48 -15.34 -59.40
N LEU A 101 -70.72 -15.45 -58.87
CA LEU A 101 -71.09 -14.87 -57.58
C LEU A 101 -70.29 -15.50 -56.44
N GLN A 102 -70.11 -16.82 -56.43
CA GLN A 102 -69.30 -17.51 -55.42
C GLN A 102 -67.83 -17.11 -55.51
N GLU A 103 -67.27 -16.96 -56.71
CA GLU A 103 -65.90 -16.48 -56.91
C GLU A 103 -65.73 -15.04 -56.41
N LEU A 104 -66.65 -14.13 -56.76
CA LEU A 104 -66.65 -12.76 -56.26
C LEU A 104 -66.75 -12.68 -54.73
N GLN A 105 -67.56 -13.54 -54.11
CA GLN A 105 -67.65 -13.64 -52.66
C GLN A 105 -66.32 -14.12 -52.05
N ARG A 106 -65.66 -15.13 -52.65
CA ARG A 106 -64.35 -15.58 -52.20
C ARG A 106 -63.28 -14.50 -52.35
N ILE A 107 -63.25 -13.80 -53.48
CA ILE A 107 -62.32 -12.69 -53.72
C ILE A 107 -62.54 -11.58 -52.69
N ARG A 108 -63.80 -11.24 -52.40
CA ARG A 108 -64.12 -10.24 -51.37
C ARG A 108 -63.64 -10.66 -49.99
N ILE A 109 -63.89 -11.91 -49.58
CA ILE A 109 -63.40 -12.41 -48.29
C ILE A 109 -61.87 -12.32 -48.23
N VAL A 110 -61.17 -12.74 -49.30
CA VAL A 110 -59.71 -12.66 -49.35
C VAL A 110 -59.24 -11.20 -49.29
N ALA A 111 -59.86 -10.29 -50.03
CA ALA A 111 -59.52 -8.86 -50.00
C ALA A 111 -59.74 -8.24 -48.62
N ASP A 112 -60.88 -8.53 -47.97
CA ASP A 112 -61.18 -8.05 -46.62
C ASP A 112 -60.18 -8.64 -45.60
N THR A 113 -59.83 -9.93 -45.70
CA THR A 113 -58.80 -10.52 -44.82
C THR A 113 -57.40 -9.96 -45.05
N LEU A 114 -57.05 -9.65 -46.30
CA LEU A 114 -55.78 -9.04 -46.64
C LEU A 114 -55.70 -7.63 -46.07
N ASP A 115 -56.78 -6.84 -46.17
CA ASP A 115 -56.82 -5.49 -45.61
C ASP A 115 -56.67 -5.52 -44.08
N ILE A 116 -57.40 -6.41 -43.39
CA ILE A 116 -57.26 -6.61 -41.93
C ILE A 116 -55.82 -6.98 -41.57
N LEU A 117 -55.21 -7.96 -42.26
CA LEU A 117 -53.84 -8.38 -41.99
C LEU A 117 -52.84 -7.24 -42.25
N THR A 118 -53.08 -6.43 -43.26
CA THR A 118 -52.23 -5.28 -43.60
C THR A 118 -52.32 -4.21 -42.51
N GLN A 119 -53.53 -3.92 -42.02
CA GLN A 119 -53.75 -3.00 -40.90
C GLN A 119 -53.07 -3.50 -39.62
N GLU A 120 -53.25 -4.77 -39.25
CA GLU A 120 -52.57 -5.36 -38.09
C GLU A 120 -51.04 -5.28 -38.23
N HIS A 121 -50.50 -5.52 -39.43
CA HIS A 121 -49.06 -5.45 -39.64
C HIS A 121 -48.55 -4.02 -39.50
N GLN A 122 -49.28 -3.03 -40.02
CA GLN A 122 -48.95 -1.61 -39.84
C GLN A 122 -48.99 -1.20 -38.36
N GLU A 123 -49.96 -1.67 -37.58
CA GLU A 123 -50.01 -1.41 -36.14
C GLU A 123 -48.84 -2.07 -35.39
N LYS A 124 -48.51 -3.32 -35.74
CA LYS A 124 -47.34 -4.03 -35.18
C LYS A 124 -46.04 -3.32 -35.53
N LEU A 125 -45.90 -2.79 -36.74
CA LEU A 125 -44.73 -2.00 -37.13
C LEU A 125 -44.64 -0.71 -36.33
N LYS A 126 -45.73 0.05 -36.20
CA LYS A 126 -45.76 1.28 -35.39
C LYS A 126 -45.40 1.03 -33.94
N THR A 127 -45.94 -0.04 -33.33
CA THR A 127 -45.61 -0.39 -31.94
C THR A 127 -44.15 -0.79 -31.80
N LEU A 128 -43.60 -1.60 -32.71
CA LEU A 128 -42.17 -1.96 -32.72
C LEU A 128 -41.26 -0.74 -32.90
N GLU A 129 -41.60 0.19 -33.80
CA GLU A 129 -40.85 1.43 -34.01
C GLU A 129 -40.84 2.30 -32.75
N GLN A 130 -42.00 2.47 -32.11
CA GLN A 130 -42.12 3.23 -30.86
C GLN A 130 -41.35 2.56 -29.70
N ASP A 131 -41.44 1.24 -29.57
CA ASP A 131 -40.69 0.46 -28.58
C ASP A 131 -39.18 0.58 -28.80
N THR A 132 -38.74 0.51 -30.05
CA THR A 132 -37.32 0.61 -30.40
C THR A 132 -36.82 2.03 -30.16
N ALA A 133 -37.60 3.05 -30.49
CA ALA A 133 -37.26 4.45 -30.24
C ALA A 133 -37.16 4.74 -28.73
N SER A 134 -38.12 4.29 -27.93
CA SER A 134 -38.10 4.48 -26.48
C SER A 134 -36.93 3.76 -25.80
N LYS A 135 -36.63 2.52 -26.22
CA LYS A 135 -35.45 1.78 -25.73
C LYS A 135 -34.14 2.46 -26.10
N LYS A 136 -34.02 2.98 -27.33
CA LYS A 136 -32.83 3.75 -27.74
C LYS A 136 -32.67 5.01 -26.90
N GLU A 137 -33.74 5.77 -26.70
CA GLU A 137 -33.70 6.99 -25.88
C GLU A 137 -33.34 6.69 -24.42
N ALA A 138 -33.86 5.61 -23.85
CA ALA A 138 -33.50 5.16 -22.51
C ALA A 138 -32.01 4.81 -22.39
N ILE A 139 -31.49 4.03 -23.34
CA ILE A 139 -30.06 3.65 -23.37
C ILE A 139 -29.17 4.89 -23.58
N GLU A 140 -29.54 5.82 -24.46
CA GLU A 140 -28.79 7.05 -24.67
C GLU A 140 -28.74 7.91 -23.41
N LYS A 141 -29.85 8.00 -22.67
CA LYS A 141 -29.89 8.67 -21.36
C LYS A 141 -29.00 7.98 -20.33
N GLU A 142 -29.05 6.65 -20.24
CA GLU A 142 -28.19 5.88 -19.33
C GLU A 142 -26.70 6.05 -19.67
N ILE A 143 -26.34 5.98 -20.94
CA ILE A 143 -24.97 6.21 -21.41
C ILE A 143 -24.51 7.63 -21.05
N ALA A 144 -25.36 8.64 -21.28
CA ALA A 144 -25.03 10.02 -20.95
C ALA A 144 -24.85 10.23 -19.44
N LEU A 145 -25.71 9.65 -18.61
CA LEU A 145 -25.60 9.68 -17.16
C LEU A 145 -24.32 8.99 -16.68
N LYS A 146 -24.05 7.77 -17.17
CA LYS A 146 -22.85 7.02 -16.81
C LYS A 146 -21.57 7.72 -17.23
N ARG A 147 -21.54 8.33 -18.41
CA ARG A 147 -20.39 9.15 -18.85
C ARG A 147 -20.17 10.35 -17.94
N LYS A 148 -21.25 11.02 -17.50
CA LYS A 148 -21.17 12.16 -16.58
C LYS A 148 -20.70 11.73 -15.19
N GLU A 149 -21.19 10.61 -14.68
CA GLU A 149 -20.73 10.00 -13.42
C GLU A 149 -19.23 9.67 -13.51
N TRP A 150 -18.82 8.98 -14.57
CA TRP A 150 -17.43 8.60 -14.76
C TRP A 150 -16.50 9.80 -14.90
N GLN A 151 -16.89 10.84 -15.65
CA GLN A 151 -16.12 12.08 -15.77
C GLN A 151 -15.98 12.79 -14.41
N LYS A 152 -17.01 12.72 -13.56
CA LYS A 152 -16.95 13.27 -12.20
C LYS A 152 -15.99 12.46 -11.33
N GLU A 153 -16.08 11.14 -11.37
CA GLU A 153 -15.17 10.24 -10.63
C GLU A 153 -13.71 10.40 -11.09
N GLU A 154 -13.47 10.57 -12.39
CA GLU A 154 -12.14 10.83 -12.95
C GLU A 154 -11.55 12.14 -12.43
N SER A 155 -12.34 13.23 -12.45
CA SER A 155 -11.93 14.53 -11.89
C SER A 155 -11.65 14.43 -10.39
N GLU A 156 -12.51 13.77 -9.61
CA GLU A 156 -12.32 13.59 -8.16
C GLU A 156 -11.07 12.74 -7.86
N TYR A 157 -10.81 11.72 -8.68
CA TYR A 157 -9.63 10.88 -8.56
C TYR A 157 -8.35 11.66 -8.89
N GLU A 158 -8.34 12.46 -9.96
CA GLU A 158 -7.21 13.32 -10.31
C GLU A 158 -6.92 14.35 -9.21
N GLU A 159 -7.96 14.98 -8.65
CA GLU A 159 -7.83 15.88 -7.49
C GLU A 159 -7.29 15.16 -6.25
N ALA A 160 -7.75 13.94 -5.97
CA ALA A 160 -7.24 13.14 -4.86
C ALA A 160 -5.77 12.74 -5.05
N VAL A 161 -5.37 12.32 -6.26
CA VAL A 161 -3.99 11.95 -6.59
C VAL A 161 -3.07 13.17 -6.51
N THR A 162 -3.49 14.32 -7.03
CA THR A 162 -2.70 15.56 -6.95
C THR A 162 -2.53 16.01 -5.50
N SER A 163 -3.62 16.05 -4.72
CA SER A 163 -3.56 16.38 -3.29
C SER A 163 -2.65 15.43 -2.50
N TYR A 164 -2.70 14.12 -2.79
CA TYR A 164 -1.86 13.12 -2.14
C TYR A 164 -0.38 13.29 -2.50
N ASN A 165 -0.08 13.56 -3.77
CA ASN A 165 1.29 13.83 -4.22
C ASN A 165 1.84 15.10 -3.59
N ASP A 166 1.03 16.16 -3.50
CA ASP A 166 1.43 17.42 -2.88
C ASP A 166 1.69 17.28 -1.39
N SER A 167 0.83 16.57 -0.65
CA SER A 167 1.06 16.29 0.78
C SER A 167 2.32 15.48 1.00
N THR A 168 2.54 14.44 0.18
CA THR A 168 3.73 13.59 0.27
C THR A 168 5.00 14.37 -0.07
N ASN A 169 4.96 15.21 -1.11
CA ASN A 169 6.11 16.05 -1.48
C ASN A 169 6.45 17.06 -0.39
N LYS A 170 5.42 17.67 0.23
CA LYS A 170 5.60 18.59 1.36
C LYS A 170 6.21 17.88 2.57
N GLU A 171 5.74 16.68 2.90
CA GLU A 171 6.29 15.87 3.99
C GLU A 171 7.75 15.52 3.72
N ARG A 172 8.08 15.03 2.51
CA ARG A 172 9.48 14.76 2.13
C ARG A 172 10.37 16.00 2.21
N GLN A 173 9.88 17.16 1.80
CA GLN A 173 10.63 18.42 1.91
C GLN A 173 10.88 18.80 3.37
N GLN A 174 9.85 18.71 4.22
CA GLN A 174 9.98 18.97 5.65
C GLN A 174 10.97 18.00 6.32
N GLU A 175 10.90 16.70 6.02
CA GLU A 175 11.84 15.71 6.53
C GLU A 175 13.28 15.99 6.08
N GLN A 176 13.46 16.39 4.81
CA GLN A 176 14.78 16.72 4.27
C GLN A 176 15.36 17.98 4.94
N GLU A 177 14.55 19.02 5.11
CA GLU A 177 14.93 20.26 5.81
C GLU A 177 15.27 19.98 7.28
N GLU A 178 14.42 19.22 7.98
CA GLU A 178 14.68 18.81 9.36
C GLU A 178 15.95 17.99 9.49
N TYR A 179 16.18 17.05 8.58
CA TYR A 179 17.38 16.23 8.57
C TYR A 179 18.63 17.07 8.35
N GLN A 180 18.62 17.98 7.36
CA GLN A 180 19.72 18.90 7.11
C GLN A 180 19.98 19.80 8.32
N TYR A 181 18.93 20.37 8.90
CA TYR A 181 19.04 21.20 10.10
C TYR A 181 19.62 20.44 11.30
N LYS A 182 19.14 19.22 11.56
CA LYS A 182 19.66 18.34 12.62
C LYS A 182 21.12 18.00 12.38
N LEU A 183 21.50 17.70 11.13
CA LEU A 183 22.87 17.40 10.75
C LEU A 183 23.80 18.60 10.97
N GLU A 184 23.41 19.78 10.50
CA GLU A 184 24.18 21.02 10.69
C GLU A 184 24.32 21.38 12.17
N THR A 185 23.24 21.29 12.93
CA THR A 185 23.23 21.57 14.37
C THR A 185 24.15 20.59 15.10
N THR A 186 24.08 19.31 14.78
CA THR A 186 24.94 18.28 15.37
C THR A 186 26.41 18.53 15.01
N ARG A 187 26.71 18.89 13.76
CA ARG A 187 28.07 19.25 13.34
C ARG A 187 28.59 20.47 14.10
N LYS A 188 27.80 21.54 14.22
CA LYS A 188 28.16 22.74 14.99
C LYS A 188 28.44 22.40 16.45
N LEU A 189 27.54 21.67 17.09
CA LEU A 189 27.70 21.27 18.50
C LEU A 189 28.96 20.42 18.70
N ASN A 190 29.23 19.47 17.80
CA ASN A 190 30.44 18.64 17.86
C ASN A 190 31.71 19.46 17.64
N THR A 191 31.70 20.41 16.70
CA THR A 191 32.82 21.32 16.44
C THR A 191 33.07 22.20 17.66
N ASP A 192 32.03 22.84 18.21
CA ASP A 192 32.13 23.70 19.39
C ASP A 192 32.65 22.93 20.61
N ALA A 193 32.17 21.70 20.83
CA ALA A 193 32.63 20.82 21.89
C ALA A 193 34.12 20.42 21.70
N TYR A 194 34.52 20.11 20.48
CA TYR A 194 35.91 19.82 20.15
C TYR A 194 36.82 21.04 20.37
N GLU A 195 36.42 22.22 19.89
CA GLU A 195 37.16 23.47 20.07
C GLU A 195 37.26 23.88 21.55
N ALA A 196 36.19 23.69 22.32
CA ALA A 196 36.20 23.90 23.77
C ALA A 196 37.22 22.95 24.45
N LYS A 197 37.20 21.67 24.11
CA LYS A 197 38.16 20.69 24.65
C LYS A 197 39.59 21.02 24.26
N LYS A 198 39.81 21.45 23.02
CA LYS A 198 41.12 21.89 22.52
C LYS A 198 41.62 23.10 23.31
N ARG A 199 40.80 24.15 23.45
CA ARG A 199 41.13 25.35 24.23
C ARG A 199 41.45 25.02 25.69
N ASN A 200 40.67 24.15 26.31
CA ASN A 200 40.96 23.73 27.70
C ASN A 200 42.29 22.98 27.81
N SER A 201 42.56 22.06 26.87
CA SER A 201 43.82 21.32 26.86
C SER A 201 45.03 22.23 26.61
N GLU A 202 44.91 23.20 25.71
CA GLU A 202 45.95 24.21 25.46
C GLU A 202 46.20 25.06 26.70
N ARG A 203 45.15 25.49 27.41
CA ARG A 203 45.28 26.21 28.68
C ARG A 203 45.97 25.36 29.75
N ASP A 204 45.56 24.11 29.94
CA ASP A 204 46.18 23.20 30.91
C ASP A 204 47.66 22.97 30.59
N ILE A 205 48.02 22.85 29.32
CA ILE A 205 49.42 22.71 28.88
C ILE A 205 50.19 23.99 29.19
N GLN A 206 49.65 25.16 28.89
CA GLN A 206 50.28 26.44 29.18
C GLN A 206 50.52 26.64 30.68
N GLU A 207 49.50 26.38 31.50
CA GLU A 207 49.60 26.49 32.97
C GLU A 207 50.63 25.52 33.54
N LYS A 208 50.61 24.24 33.13
CA LYS A 208 51.59 23.24 33.55
C LYS A 208 53.01 23.58 33.09
N THR A 209 53.15 24.12 31.88
CA THR A 209 54.46 24.52 31.36
C THR A 209 55.00 25.71 32.13
N ALA A 210 54.16 26.72 32.38
CA ALA A 210 54.55 27.89 33.18
C ALA A 210 54.91 27.52 34.62
N GLN A 211 54.18 26.58 35.24
CA GLN A 211 54.53 26.07 36.57
C GLN A 211 55.86 25.32 36.56
N LYS A 212 56.06 24.40 35.61
CA LYS A 212 57.33 23.67 35.47
C LYS A 212 58.51 24.60 35.22
N GLU A 213 58.32 25.65 34.43
CA GLU A 213 59.37 26.64 34.16
C GLU A 213 59.74 27.39 35.45
N LYS A 214 58.75 27.80 36.25
CA LYS A 214 59.01 28.40 37.57
C LYS A 214 59.78 27.44 38.47
N ASP A 215 59.33 26.20 38.61
CA ASP A 215 59.99 25.18 39.44
C ASP A 215 61.44 24.94 38.97
N TRP A 216 61.67 24.90 37.66
CA TRP A 216 63.02 24.77 37.07
C TRP A 216 63.90 25.97 37.39
N THR A 217 63.40 27.19 37.19
CA THR A 217 64.16 28.41 37.48
C THR A 217 64.50 28.54 38.95
N GLU A 218 63.58 28.18 39.85
CA GLU A 218 63.83 28.16 41.30
C GLU A 218 64.89 27.11 41.66
N ARG A 219 64.77 25.89 41.10
CA ARG A 219 65.74 24.83 41.31
C ARG A 219 67.12 25.21 40.80
N GLU A 220 67.23 25.79 39.61
CA GLU A 220 68.48 26.25 39.03
C GLU A 220 69.12 27.38 39.87
N LYS A 221 68.30 28.29 40.41
CA LYS A 221 68.76 29.33 41.34
C LYS A 221 69.29 28.74 42.65
N VAL A 222 68.61 27.76 43.23
CA VAL A 222 69.07 27.07 44.45
C VAL A 222 70.37 26.30 44.19
N LEU A 223 70.47 25.60 43.06
CA LEU A 223 71.68 24.86 42.70
C LEU A 223 72.87 25.80 42.44
N SER A 224 72.68 26.88 41.69
CA SER A 224 73.73 27.85 41.40
C SER A 224 74.20 28.59 42.64
N SER A 225 73.29 29.07 43.49
CA SER A 225 73.65 29.76 44.75
C SER A 225 74.41 28.86 45.73
N ASN A 226 74.04 27.57 45.82
CA ASN A 226 74.71 26.63 46.70
C ASN A 226 75.96 25.98 46.09
N GLN A 227 76.25 26.20 44.80
CA GLN A 227 77.36 25.52 44.11
C GLN A 227 78.73 25.87 44.72
N ALA A 228 78.93 27.13 45.13
CA ALA A 228 80.18 27.56 45.77
C ALA A 228 80.36 26.90 47.15
N LEU A 229 79.32 26.95 47.99
CA LEU A 229 79.33 26.32 49.31
C LEU A 229 79.53 24.80 49.22
N PHE A 230 78.89 24.15 48.23
CA PHE A 230 79.07 22.73 48.00
C PHE A 230 80.53 22.39 47.64
N LYS A 231 81.16 23.17 46.74
CA LYS A 231 82.59 23.01 46.41
C LYS A 231 83.48 23.24 47.62
N GLU A 232 83.18 24.26 48.43
CA GLU A 232 83.93 24.54 49.66
C GLU A 232 83.81 23.38 50.66
N TYR A 233 82.60 22.89 50.93
CA TYR A 233 82.40 21.73 51.81
C TYR A 233 83.06 20.48 51.25
N GLN A 234 83.00 20.25 49.95
CA GLN A 234 83.69 19.14 49.31
C GLN A 234 85.21 19.21 49.53
N GLN A 235 85.81 20.41 49.42
CA GLN A 235 87.23 20.63 49.72
C GLN A 235 87.54 20.41 51.21
N LYS A 236 86.73 20.97 52.13
CA LYS A 236 86.89 20.76 53.57
C LYS A 236 86.80 19.30 53.95
N VAL A 237 85.82 18.56 53.43
CA VAL A 237 85.68 17.12 53.67
C VAL A 237 86.88 16.34 53.14
N ALA A 238 87.43 16.74 51.99
CA ALA A 238 88.63 16.11 51.43
C ALA A 238 89.90 16.42 52.24
N ALA A 239 90.03 17.63 52.80
CA ALA A 239 91.18 18.06 53.62
C ALA A 239 91.07 17.64 55.10
N PHE A 240 89.87 17.34 55.59
CA PHE A 240 89.63 17.04 57.00
C PHE A 240 90.46 15.85 57.54
N PRO A 241 90.66 14.73 56.81
CA PRO A 241 91.50 13.65 57.29
C PRO A 241 92.95 14.09 57.54
N THR A 242 93.53 14.87 56.62
CA THR A 242 94.90 15.36 56.76
C THR A 242 95.02 16.39 57.88
N GLU A 243 94.07 17.32 57.99
CA GLU A 243 94.04 18.30 59.10
C GLU A 243 93.87 17.61 60.46
N LEU A 244 93.04 16.58 60.54
CA LEU A 244 92.84 15.78 61.74
C LEU A 244 94.12 15.02 62.12
N GLU A 245 94.78 14.38 61.16
CA GLU A 245 96.06 13.70 61.39
C GLU A 245 97.13 14.67 61.89
N GLU A 246 97.26 15.84 61.27
CA GLU A 246 98.20 16.89 61.69
C GLU A 246 97.88 17.43 63.09
N ALA A 247 96.61 17.72 63.38
CA ALA A 247 96.17 18.18 64.69
C ALA A 247 96.41 17.14 65.78
N VAL A 248 96.11 15.86 65.51
CA VAL A 248 96.39 14.74 66.44
C VAL A 248 97.90 14.59 66.64
N LYS A 249 98.70 14.69 65.59
CA LYS A 249 100.16 14.62 65.69
C LYS A 249 100.71 15.77 66.54
N LYS A 250 100.28 17.00 66.28
CA LYS A 250 100.67 18.19 67.06
C LYS A 250 100.26 18.07 68.53
N ALA A 251 99.02 17.66 68.80
CA ALA A 251 98.54 17.44 70.17
C ALA A 251 99.33 16.34 70.88
N ARG A 252 99.70 15.25 70.19
CA ARG A 252 100.59 14.21 70.73
C ARG A 252 101.99 14.76 71.03
N GLU A 253 102.57 15.53 70.11
CA GLU A 253 103.89 16.13 70.31
C GLU A 253 103.91 17.14 71.46
N GLU A 254 102.89 17.98 71.58
CA GLU A 254 102.72 18.92 72.70
C GLU A 254 102.52 18.18 74.02
N ALA A 255 101.66 17.15 74.06
CA ALA A 255 101.48 16.33 75.26
C ALA A 255 102.78 15.61 75.66
N ILE A 256 103.55 15.07 74.72
CA ILE A 256 104.87 14.47 74.98
C ILE A 256 105.85 15.52 75.51
N LYS A 257 105.89 16.72 74.91
CA LYS A 257 106.76 17.83 75.37
C LYS A 257 106.39 18.28 76.78
N GLU A 258 105.12 18.51 77.05
CA GLU A 258 104.66 18.94 78.37
C GLU A 258 104.92 17.85 79.43
N THR A 259 104.62 16.59 79.12
CA THR A 259 104.85 15.46 80.04
C THR A 259 106.34 15.26 80.29
N SER A 260 107.19 15.35 79.26
CA SER A 260 108.65 15.24 79.42
C SER A 260 109.25 16.41 80.19
N GLN A 261 108.76 17.64 79.99
CA GLN A 261 109.15 18.80 80.78
C GLN A 261 108.73 18.65 82.25
N LYS A 262 107.48 18.24 82.52
CA LYS A 262 107.01 17.96 83.87
C LYS A 262 107.83 16.86 84.54
N ALA A 263 108.04 15.73 83.85
CA ALA A 263 108.85 14.63 84.36
C ALA A 263 110.31 15.05 84.62
N LYS A 264 110.88 15.92 83.77
CA LYS A 264 112.22 16.48 83.99
C LYS A 264 112.26 17.41 85.20
N ILE A 265 111.29 18.30 85.35
CA ILE A 265 111.18 19.19 86.52
C ILE A 265 110.99 18.37 87.81
N GLU A 266 110.14 17.34 87.78
CA GLU A 266 109.93 16.42 88.90
C GLU A 266 111.20 15.64 89.23
N ALA A 267 111.93 15.13 88.22
CA ALA A 267 113.21 14.46 88.43
C ALA A 267 114.27 15.41 89.01
N ASP A 268 114.40 16.62 88.46
CA ASP A 268 115.34 17.64 88.95
C ASP A 268 114.99 18.08 90.39
N LEU A 269 113.70 18.18 90.73
CA LEU A 269 113.22 18.45 92.11
C LEU A 269 113.54 17.28 93.03
N PHE A 270 113.24 16.04 92.61
CA PHE A 270 113.53 14.85 93.38
C PHE A 270 115.04 14.68 93.65
N GLU A 271 115.88 14.96 92.65
CA GLU A 271 117.34 14.94 92.80
C GLU A 271 117.81 16.00 93.80
N LYS A 272 117.27 17.24 93.73
CA LYS A 272 117.55 18.28 94.73
C LYS A 272 117.06 17.94 96.12
N GLU A 273 115.87 17.35 96.26
CA GLU A 273 115.35 16.88 97.55
C GLU A 273 116.24 15.78 98.13
N TRP A 274 116.71 14.85 97.29
CA TRP A 274 117.66 13.83 97.68
C TRP A 274 119.00 14.42 98.11
N GLU A 275 119.56 15.38 97.36
CA GLU A 275 120.80 16.08 97.72
C GLU A 275 120.67 16.84 99.05
N SER A 276 119.57 17.56 99.25
CA SER A 276 119.27 18.27 100.51
C SER A 276 119.12 17.28 101.67
N THR A 277 118.44 16.16 101.45
CA THR A 277 118.26 15.11 102.46
C THR A 277 119.61 14.48 102.81
N LYS A 278 120.44 14.18 101.81
CA LYS A 278 121.82 13.70 101.99
C LYS A 278 122.64 14.70 102.80
N GLN A 279 122.65 15.98 102.44
CA GLN A 279 123.36 17.03 103.20
C GLN A 279 122.86 17.12 104.64
N SER A 280 121.55 17.00 104.88
CA SER A 280 121.00 16.99 106.23
C SER A 280 121.48 15.79 107.04
N TYR A 281 121.54 14.59 106.44
CA TYR A 281 122.09 13.40 107.10
C TYR A 281 123.60 13.57 107.35
N GLU A 282 124.33 14.16 106.42
CA GLU A 282 125.77 14.41 106.52
C GLU A 282 126.10 15.43 107.62
N LEU A 283 125.33 16.52 107.74
CA LEU A 283 125.40 17.45 108.87
C LEU A 283 125.05 16.77 110.20
N LYS A 284 124.07 15.84 110.19
CA LYS A 284 123.70 15.08 111.39
C LYS A 284 124.82 14.14 111.83
N ILE A 285 125.47 13.47 110.87
CA ILE A 285 126.68 12.67 111.11
C ILE A 285 127.77 13.56 111.71
N GLN A 286 128.08 14.72 111.11
CA GLN A 286 129.07 15.65 111.67
C GLN A 286 128.72 16.11 113.09
N SER A 287 127.44 16.38 113.39
CA SER A 287 127.02 16.75 114.75
C SER A 287 127.19 15.61 115.76
N LEU A 288 126.94 14.36 115.34
CA LEU A 288 127.12 13.17 116.16
C LEU A 288 128.62 12.88 116.36
N GLU A 289 129.45 13.06 115.33
CA GLU A 289 130.91 12.97 115.43
C GLU A 289 131.47 14.02 116.39
N GLN A 290 131.03 15.28 116.29
CA GLN A 290 131.40 16.31 117.27
C GLN A 290 130.93 15.98 118.69
N THR A 291 129.75 15.36 118.83
CA THR A 291 129.25 14.90 120.13
C THR A 291 130.10 13.76 120.68
N ILE A 292 130.50 12.81 119.83
CA ILE A 292 131.43 11.73 120.19
C ILE A 292 132.77 12.31 120.63
N ILE A 293 133.34 13.29 119.91
CA ILE A 293 134.58 13.95 120.31
C ILE A 293 134.44 14.59 121.70
N LYS A 294 133.38 15.39 121.92
CA LYS A 294 133.11 16.01 123.25
C LYS A 294 132.93 14.98 124.36
N GLN A 295 132.24 13.87 124.08
CA GLN A 295 132.08 12.78 125.05
C GLN A 295 133.42 12.08 125.31
N THR A 296 134.27 11.94 124.30
CA THR A 296 135.61 11.36 124.43
C THR A 296 136.49 12.27 125.30
N GLU A 297 136.47 13.58 125.06
CA GLU A 297 137.14 14.58 125.92
C GLU A 297 136.61 14.56 127.36
N GLN A 298 135.30 14.41 127.56
CA GLN A 298 134.71 14.26 128.90
C GLN A 298 135.15 12.96 129.58
N ILE A 299 135.21 11.84 128.85
CA ILE A 299 135.72 10.57 129.37
C ILE A 299 137.19 10.72 129.77
N GLU A 300 138.00 11.43 128.98
CA GLU A 300 139.40 11.69 129.28
C GLU A 300 139.57 12.61 130.51
N SER A 301 138.73 13.64 130.63
CA SER A 301 138.62 14.49 131.82
C SER A 301 138.21 13.70 133.08
N ILE A 302 137.23 12.81 132.96
CA ILE A 302 136.78 11.98 134.09
C ILE A 302 137.87 10.95 134.45
N SER A 303 138.56 10.38 133.46
CA SER A 303 139.68 9.46 133.66
C SER A 303 140.85 10.14 134.37
N THR A 304 141.18 11.37 134.01
CA THR A 304 142.21 12.17 134.69
C THR A 304 141.77 12.57 136.11
N GLN A 305 140.50 12.92 136.33
CA GLN A 305 139.95 13.11 137.68
C GLN A 305 139.97 11.82 138.51
N LEU A 306 139.71 10.66 137.90
CA LEU A 306 139.81 9.35 138.54
C LEU A 306 141.26 9.03 138.94
N GLN A 307 142.24 9.30 138.07
CA GLN A 307 143.66 9.16 138.40
C GLN A 307 144.11 10.12 139.49
N ALA A 308 143.62 11.37 139.47
CA ALA A 308 143.92 12.36 140.51
C ALA A 308 143.30 11.99 141.87
N THR A 309 142.07 11.46 141.88
CA THR A 309 141.42 10.97 143.10
C THR A 309 142.05 9.66 143.60
N LEU A 310 142.50 8.78 142.71
CA LEU A 310 143.32 7.62 143.08
C LEU A 310 144.65 8.04 143.73
N LYS A 311 145.32 9.08 143.20
CA LYS A 311 146.51 9.68 143.83
C LYS A 311 146.21 10.30 145.20
N GLN A 312 145.11 11.02 145.34
CA GLN A 312 144.69 11.59 146.63
C GLN A 312 144.29 10.50 147.64
N ALA A 313 143.71 9.39 147.21
CA ALA A 313 143.44 8.23 148.07
C ALA A 313 144.73 7.50 148.50
N GLN A 314 145.75 7.43 147.63
CA GLN A 314 147.09 6.92 147.97
C GLN A 314 147.84 7.84 148.97
N ASP A 315 147.77 9.16 148.79
CA ASP A 315 148.41 10.11 149.72
C ASP A 315 147.70 10.17 151.08
N LEU A 316 146.38 9.93 151.14
CA LEU A 316 145.63 9.81 152.39
C LEU A 316 145.97 8.50 153.12
N ALA A 317 146.19 7.41 152.40
CA ALA A 317 146.65 6.13 152.96
C ALA A 317 148.09 6.22 153.51
N MET A 318 148.99 6.97 152.86
CA MET A 318 150.35 7.22 153.37
C MET A 318 150.38 8.09 154.64
N ARG A 319 149.40 8.98 154.84
CA ARG A 319 149.30 9.81 156.07
C ARG A 319 148.66 9.09 157.27
N ALA A 320 148.02 7.94 157.08
CA ALA A 320 147.31 7.24 158.15
C ALA A 320 148.13 6.14 158.87
N PHE A 321 149.31 5.76 158.36
CA PHE A 321 150.19 4.78 159.03
C PHE A 321 151.58 5.32 159.43
N GLY A 322 151.83 6.62 159.23
CA GLY A 322 152.96 7.34 159.81
C GLY A 322 152.60 8.04 161.13
N ASN A 323 152.28 7.27 162.18
CA ASN A 323 152.27 7.78 163.54
C ASN A 323 152.92 6.72 164.43
N SER A 324 154.24 6.56 164.34
CA SER A 324 155.14 7.26 165.26
C SER A 324 156.47 7.69 164.61
N ALA A 325 156.78 9.00 164.62
CA ALA A 325 158.10 9.60 164.89
C ALA A 325 158.27 11.01 164.26
N ALA A 326 159.23 11.75 164.81
CA ALA A 326 159.60 13.16 164.56
C ALA A 326 160.32 13.47 163.23
N LYS A 327 160.55 14.79 163.03
CA LYS A 327 161.56 15.46 162.17
C LYS A 327 161.29 15.58 160.67
#